data_AF-W6KTS8-F1
#
_entry.id   AF-W6KTS8-F1
#
_cell.length_a   1.000
_cell.length_b   1.000
_cell.length_c   1.000
_cell.angle_alpha   90.00
_cell.angle_beta   90.00
_cell.angle_gamma   90.00
#
_symmetry.space_group_name_H-M   'P 1'
#
loop_
_entity.id
_entity.type
_entity.pdbx_description
1 polymer ?
#
loop_
_entity_poly.entity_id
_entity_poly.type
_entity_poly.pdbx_seq_one_letter_code
_entity_poly.pdbx_strand_id
1 'polypeptide(L)'
;MQDHLREIEGTLARTSERKNTILYKLAKRRAEEERLAQLGINKIPPSPHNVKDIGVIKFVLHRLKQEIGDKIARIRNSSLISIEKDGEAVVRARNDEINKLIVQKDQWENRLAFLKNGDWVNSTSIKAFFGCAKNLPEAADFHTKRERPVEEDNTAYSSPRSHSSGSTPDEPEPLESTIKGTYLDSVVWLLSPELEQKVLQLEKESEIKNRPESNATGRGAEPRKLGESRYVSSFHNFELPEEKEFERMAVEKRKLGLKKRLESLKDNI
;
A
#
# COMPACT_ATOMS: atom_id res chain seq x y z
N MET A 1 -19.88 41.60 -10.96
CA MET A 1 -21.36 41.63 -11.10
C MET A 1 -21.83 41.19 -12.49
N GLN A 2 -21.21 41.61 -13.59
CA GLN A 2 -21.64 41.21 -14.94
C GLN A 2 -21.61 39.69 -15.20
N ASP A 3 -20.59 38.98 -14.71
CA ASP A 3 -20.48 37.53 -14.94
C ASP A 3 -21.56 36.72 -14.22
N HIS A 4 -22.06 37.23 -13.08
CA HIS A 4 -23.18 36.63 -12.36
C HIS A 4 -24.51 36.76 -13.11
N LEU A 5 -24.73 37.90 -13.76
CA LEU A 5 -25.91 38.11 -14.60
C LEU A 5 -25.85 37.22 -15.84
N ARG A 6 -24.69 37.12 -16.50
CA ARG A 6 -24.49 36.18 -17.62
C ARG A 6 -24.65 34.71 -17.24
N GLU A 7 -24.28 34.35 -16.01
CA GLU A 7 -24.50 33.03 -15.44
C GLU A 7 -25.99 32.72 -15.27
N ILE A 8 -26.78 33.65 -14.73
CA ILE A 8 -28.24 33.50 -14.54
C ILE A 8 -28.96 33.48 -15.90
N GLU A 9 -28.52 34.29 -16.85
CA GLU A 9 -29.07 34.38 -18.20
C GLU A 9 -28.63 33.23 -19.12
N GLY A 10 -27.68 32.39 -18.70
CA GLY A 10 -27.18 31.25 -19.48
C GLY A 10 -26.37 31.62 -20.72
N THR A 11 -25.88 32.86 -20.82
CA THR A 11 -25.22 33.42 -22.02
C THR A 11 -23.71 33.12 -22.09
N LEU A 12 -23.17 32.35 -21.16
CA LEU A 12 -21.76 31.94 -21.15
C LEU A 12 -21.45 30.94 -22.26
N ALA A 13 -20.76 31.40 -23.30
CA ALA A 13 -20.48 30.60 -24.49
C ALA A 13 -19.45 29.49 -24.23
N ARG A 14 -18.35 29.78 -23.52
CA ARG A 14 -17.23 28.84 -23.36
C ARG A 14 -17.44 27.89 -22.19
N THR A 15 -16.97 26.65 -22.33
CA THR A 15 -17.07 25.63 -21.28
C THR A 15 -16.18 25.92 -20.07
N SER A 16 -15.05 26.59 -20.26
CA SER A 16 -14.17 27.05 -19.18
C SER A 16 -14.85 28.11 -18.30
N GLU A 17 -15.56 29.05 -18.93
CA GLU A 17 -16.34 30.08 -18.25
C GLU A 17 -17.49 29.45 -17.46
N ARG A 18 -18.27 28.56 -18.09
CA ARG A 18 -19.35 27.80 -17.44
C ARG A 18 -18.90 26.96 -16.25
N LYS A 19 -17.68 26.43 -16.26
CA LYS A 19 -17.13 25.66 -15.13
C LYS A 19 -16.64 26.54 -13.97
N ASN A 20 -16.39 27.82 -14.22
CA ASN A 20 -15.89 28.76 -13.22
C ASN A 20 -16.99 29.53 -12.49
N THR A 21 -18.23 29.35 -12.90
CA THR A 21 -19.38 30.05 -12.34
C THR A 21 -19.72 29.58 -10.93
N ILE A 22 -20.43 30.42 -10.17
CA ILE A 22 -20.70 30.13 -8.75
C ILE A 22 -21.76 29.04 -8.60
N LEU A 23 -22.82 29.05 -9.41
CA LEU A 23 -23.82 27.99 -9.46
C LEU A 23 -23.20 26.65 -9.85
N TYR A 24 -22.29 26.61 -10.83
CA TYR A 24 -21.59 25.37 -11.19
C TYR A 24 -20.73 24.87 -10.03
N LYS A 25 -19.96 25.76 -9.38
CA LYS A 25 -19.15 25.41 -8.21
C LYS A 25 -19.99 24.92 -7.04
N LEU A 26 -21.16 25.53 -6.81
CA LEU A 26 -22.10 25.11 -5.76
C LEU A 26 -22.75 23.77 -6.09
N ALA A 27 -23.20 23.56 -7.32
CA ALA A 27 -23.77 22.30 -7.77
C ALA A 27 -22.73 21.16 -7.65
N LYS A 28 -21.49 21.41 -8.08
CA LYS A 28 -20.38 20.47 -7.92
C LYS A 28 -20.11 20.16 -6.45
N ARG A 29 -20.06 21.19 -5.59
CA ARG A 29 -19.85 21.02 -4.15
C ARG A 29 -20.97 20.19 -3.51
N ARG A 30 -22.24 20.49 -3.83
CA ARG A 30 -23.40 19.72 -3.33
C ARG A 30 -23.34 18.25 -3.76
N ALA A 31 -22.98 17.98 -5.01
CA ALA A 31 -22.81 16.61 -5.49
C ALA A 31 -21.66 15.87 -4.78
N GLU A 32 -20.57 16.56 -4.45
CA GLU A 32 -19.49 16.01 -3.63
C GLU A 32 -19.94 15.74 -2.18
N GLU A 33 -20.67 16.68 -1.57
CA GLU A 33 -21.24 16.55 -0.22
C GLU A 33 -22.25 15.39 -0.14
N GLU A 34 -23.12 15.24 -1.14
CA GLU A 34 -24.08 14.13 -1.21
C GLU A 34 -23.38 12.77 -1.30
N ARG A 35 -22.33 12.66 -2.11
CA ARG A 35 -21.52 11.43 -2.19
C ARG A 35 -20.80 11.11 -0.87
N LEU A 36 -20.32 12.13 -0.17
CA LEU A 36 -19.69 11.95 1.14
C LEU A 36 -20.74 11.60 2.21
N ALA A 37 -21.95 12.18 2.14
CA ALA A 37 -23.07 11.88 3.02
C ALA A 37 -23.55 10.43 2.86
N GLN A 38 -23.55 9.88 1.64
CA GLN A 38 -23.80 8.45 1.40
C GLN A 38 -22.81 7.53 2.13
N LEU A 39 -21.59 8.01 2.39
CA LEU A 39 -20.56 7.32 3.16
C LEU A 39 -20.57 7.70 4.66
N GLY A 40 -21.50 8.56 5.10
CA GLY A 40 -21.60 9.03 6.49
C GLY A 40 -20.47 9.98 6.92
N ILE A 41 -19.80 10.63 5.96
CA ILE A 41 -18.63 11.49 6.23
C ILE A 41 -18.87 12.91 5.70
N ASN A 42 -18.37 13.92 6.42
CA ASN A 42 -18.47 15.33 5.98
C ASN A 42 -17.25 15.80 5.17
N LYS A 43 -16.07 15.20 5.41
CA LYS A 43 -14.80 15.52 4.72
C LYS A 43 -13.90 14.29 4.62
N ILE A 44 -13.14 14.21 3.53
CA ILE A 44 -12.12 13.16 3.38
C ILE A 44 -11.16 13.23 4.57
N PRO A 45 -10.98 12.13 5.33
CA PRO A 45 -10.09 12.11 6.46
C PRO A 45 -8.63 12.35 6.03
N PRO A 46 -7.86 13.18 6.75
CA PRO A 46 -6.48 13.48 6.39
C PRO A 46 -5.52 12.32 6.66
N SER A 47 -5.86 11.43 7.60
CA SER A 47 -5.03 10.29 7.99
C SER A 47 -5.80 8.98 7.83
N PRO A 48 -5.18 7.93 7.24
CA PRO A 48 -5.81 6.63 7.05
C PRO A 48 -6.09 5.90 8.38
N HIS A 49 -5.28 6.13 9.41
CA HIS A 49 -5.39 5.40 10.68
C HIS A 49 -6.71 5.64 11.43
N ASN A 50 -7.31 6.81 11.25
CA ASN A 50 -8.55 7.20 11.93
C ASN A 50 -9.80 6.59 11.27
N VAL A 51 -9.66 5.98 10.09
CA VAL A 51 -10.79 5.44 9.33
C VAL A 51 -10.93 3.96 9.62
N LYS A 52 -12.12 3.56 10.07
CA LYS A 52 -12.51 2.16 10.28
C LYS A 52 -13.43 1.64 9.18
N ASP A 53 -14.14 2.53 8.48
CA ASP A 53 -15.03 2.14 7.40
C ASP A 53 -14.26 1.83 6.11
N ILE A 54 -14.52 0.64 5.57
CA ILE A 54 -13.96 0.14 4.32
C ILE A 54 -14.51 0.92 3.11
N GLY A 55 -15.77 1.36 3.16
CA GLY A 55 -16.41 2.11 2.07
C GLY A 55 -15.68 3.42 1.79
N VAL A 56 -15.38 4.15 2.86
CA VAL A 56 -14.62 5.40 2.82
C VAL A 56 -13.21 5.19 2.27
N ILE A 57 -12.50 4.17 2.74
CA ILE A 57 -11.13 3.88 2.27
C ILE A 57 -11.12 3.57 0.77
N LYS A 58 -12.08 2.78 0.28
CA LYS A 58 -12.24 2.49 -1.15
C LYS A 58 -12.49 3.76 -1.97
N PHE A 59 -13.33 4.66 -1.46
CA PHE A 59 -13.62 5.94 -2.11
C PHE A 59 -12.37 6.83 -2.20
N VAL A 60 -11.61 6.96 -1.11
CA VAL A 60 -10.36 7.74 -1.09
C VAL A 60 -9.32 7.13 -2.04
N LEU A 61 -9.18 5.80 -2.05
CA LEU A 61 -8.29 5.10 -2.97
C LEU A 61 -8.66 5.33 -4.44
N HIS A 62 -9.96 5.27 -4.77
CA HIS A 62 -10.43 5.58 -6.11
C HIS A 62 -10.05 7.00 -6.52
N ARG A 63 -10.27 7.99 -5.65
CA ARG A 63 -9.91 9.38 -5.90
C ARG A 63 -8.40 9.57 -6.09
N LEU A 64 -7.57 8.98 -5.22
CA LEU A 64 -6.12 9.04 -5.34
C LEU A 64 -5.63 8.40 -6.65
N LYS A 65 -6.18 7.24 -7.04
CA LYS A 65 -5.85 6.58 -8.31
C LYS A 65 -6.19 7.44 -9.52
N GLN A 66 -7.34 8.11 -9.48
CA GLN A 66 -7.76 9.05 -10.52
C GLN A 66 -6.81 10.27 -10.61
N GLU A 67 -6.50 10.89 -9.46
CA GLU A 67 -5.59 12.04 -9.41
C GLU A 67 -4.16 11.69 -9.87
N ILE A 68 -3.65 10.51 -9.50
CA ILE A 68 -2.37 9.97 -9.98
C ILE A 68 -2.42 9.80 -11.50
N GLY A 69 -3.46 9.15 -12.03
CA GLY A 69 -3.64 8.95 -13.47
C GLY A 69 -3.66 10.26 -14.26
N ASP A 70 -4.44 11.24 -13.79
CA ASP A 70 -4.55 12.56 -14.40
C ASP A 70 -3.20 13.30 -14.43
N LYS A 71 -2.44 13.26 -13.33
CA LYS A 71 -1.12 13.90 -13.26
C LYS A 71 -0.09 13.19 -14.13
N ILE A 72 -0.08 11.85 -14.15
CA ILE A 72 0.80 11.06 -15.03
C ILE A 72 0.50 11.39 -16.50
N ALA A 73 -0.78 11.45 -16.89
CA ALA A 73 -1.18 11.79 -18.24
C ALA A 73 -0.67 13.18 -18.66
N ARG A 74 -0.71 14.17 -17.76
CA ARG A 74 -0.16 15.50 -18.01
C ARG A 74 1.35 15.50 -18.22
N ILE A 75 2.12 14.80 -17.38
CA ILE A 75 3.59 14.73 -17.50
C ILE A 75 4.02 13.91 -18.74
N ARG A 76 3.19 12.97 -19.19
CA ARG A 76 3.46 12.20 -20.41
C ARG A 76 3.26 13.02 -21.68
N ASN A 77 2.39 14.04 -21.64
CA ASN A 77 2.12 14.90 -22.78
C ASN A 77 3.16 16.02 -22.86
N SER A 78 4.15 15.85 -23.75
CA SER A 78 5.20 16.85 -24.02
C SER A 78 4.68 18.20 -24.53
N SER A 79 3.45 18.24 -25.05
CA SER A 79 2.80 19.49 -25.46
C SER A 79 2.37 20.35 -24.28
N LEU A 80 1.99 19.72 -23.16
CA LEU A 80 1.49 20.36 -21.94
C LEU A 80 2.58 20.64 -20.92
N ILE A 81 3.52 19.70 -20.77
CA ILE A 81 4.65 19.81 -19.87
C ILE A 81 5.89 19.33 -20.61
N SER A 82 6.90 20.18 -20.78
CA SER A 82 8.19 19.76 -21.29
C SER A 82 9.35 20.41 -20.56
N ILE A 83 10.50 19.74 -20.58
CA ILE A 83 11.75 20.27 -20.01
C ILE A 83 12.13 21.58 -20.72
N GLU A 84 11.95 21.65 -22.04
CA GLU A 84 12.29 22.81 -22.85
C GLU A 84 11.36 24.02 -22.61
N LYS A 85 10.07 23.79 -22.35
CA LYS A 85 9.08 24.86 -22.16
C LYS A 85 8.98 25.33 -20.71
N ASP A 86 8.84 24.39 -19.78
CA ASP A 86 8.53 24.68 -18.38
C ASP A 86 9.76 24.55 -17.46
N GLY A 87 10.85 23.97 -17.97
CA GLY A 87 12.08 23.75 -17.21
C GLY A 87 12.08 22.46 -16.39
N GLU A 88 13.27 21.94 -16.12
CA GLU A 88 13.48 20.71 -15.34
C GLU A 88 12.93 20.81 -13.91
N ALA A 89 13.02 21.99 -13.29
CA ALA A 89 12.53 22.21 -11.93
C ALA A 89 11.02 21.95 -11.80
N VAL A 90 10.24 22.39 -12.79
CA VAL A 90 8.79 22.17 -12.81
C VAL A 90 8.49 20.69 -13.04
N VAL A 91 9.19 20.04 -13.98
CA VAL A 91 9.03 18.61 -14.23
C VAL A 91 9.34 17.78 -12.98
N ARG A 92 10.42 18.13 -12.25
CA ARG A 92 10.80 17.51 -10.98
C ARG A 92 9.72 17.70 -9.91
N ALA A 93 9.25 18.93 -9.71
CA ALA A 93 8.20 19.23 -8.73
C ALA A 93 6.91 18.44 -9.02
N ARG A 94 6.51 18.34 -10.30
CA ARG A 94 5.35 17.56 -10.73
C ARG A 94 5.55 16.06 -10.51
N ASN A 95 6.74 15.54 -10.75
CA ASN A 95 7.07 14.14 -10.48
C ASN A 95 7.06 13.84 -8.97
N ASP A 96 7.57 14.75 -8.15
CA ASP A 96 7.56 14.62 -6.69
C ASP A 96 6.12 14.69 -6.14
N GLU A 97 5.25 15.52 -6.72
CA GLU A 97 3.83 15.51 -6.40
C GLU A 97 3.17 14.15 -6.69
N ILE A 98 3.50 13.49 -7.80
CA ILE A 98 2.97 12.16 -8.12
C ILE A 98 3.50 11.13 -7.12
N ASN A 99 4.79 11.15 -6.81
CA ASN A 99 5.37 10.25 -5.82
C ASN A 99 4.74 10.43 -4.43
N LYS A 100 4.46 11.68 -4.01
CA LYS A 100 3.72 11.97 -2.76
C LYS A 100 2.32 11.33 -2.77
N LEU A 101 1.61 11.39 -3.89
CA LEU A 101 0.29 10.75 -4.02
C LEU A 101 0.39 9.21 -4.00
N ILE A 102 1.43 8.64 -4.58
CA ILE A 102 1.69 7.18 -4.54
C ILE A 102 1.94 6.73 -3.10
N VAL A 103 2.78 7.45 -2.34
CA VAL A 103 3.02 7.17 -0.92
C VAL A 103 1.72 7.22 -0.13
N GLN A 104 0.90 8.25 -0.35
CA GLN A 104 -0.41 8.34 0.29
C GLN A 104 -1.32 7.17 -0.09
N LYS A 105 -1.41 6.83 -1.38
CA LYS A 105 -2.17 5.67 -1.86
C LYS A 105 -1.73 4.40 -1.12
N ASP A 106 -0.44 4.15 -1.03
CA ASP A 106 0.09 2.94 -0.39
C ASP A 106 -0.23 2.91 1.10
N GLN A 107 -0.21 4.05 1.81
CA GLN A 107 -0.69 4.14 3.19
C GLN A 107 -2.18 3.77 3.34
N TRP A 108 -3.02 4.20 2.40
CA TRP A 108 -4.45 3.84 2.38
C TRP A 108 -4.67 2.36 2.00
N GLU A 109 -3.86 1.79 1.10
CA GLU A 109 -3.91 0.37 0.75
C GLU A 109 -3.47 -0.51 1.93
N ASN A 110 -2.44 -0.11 2.67
CA ASN A 110 -1.99 -0.80 3.87
C ASN A 110 -3.05 -0.75 4.97
N ARG A 111 -3.75 0.39 5.14
CA ARG A 111 -4.88 0.47 6.06
C ARG A 111 -6.03 -0.44 5.64
N LEU A 112 -6.32 -0.53 4.35
CA LEU A 112 -7.34 -1.45 3.82
C LEU A 112 -6.96 -2.91 4.07
N ALA A 113 -5.69 -3.27 3.86
CA ALA A 113 -5.17 -4.61 4.13
C ALA A 113 -5.31 -4.94 5.62
N PHE A 114 -4.90 -4.03 6.50
CA PHE A 114 -5.06 -4.17 7.95
C PHE A 114 -6.51 -4.44 8.37
N LEU A 115 -7.48 -3.69 7.83
CA LEU A 115 -8.90 -3.90 8.16
C LEU A 115 -9.49 -5.20 7.62
N LYS A 116 -8.86 -5.80 6.60
CA LYS A 116 -9.27 -7.06 6.00
C LYS A 116 -8.52 -8.27 6.55
N ASN A 117 -7.67 -8.08 7.56
CA ASN A 117 -6.72 -9.10 8.05
C ASN A 117 -5.80 -9.64 6.93
N GLY A 118 -5.52 -8.81 5.92
CA GLY A 118 -4.58 -9.15 4.85
C GLY A 118 -3.15 -8.86 5.29
N ASP A 119 -2.20 -9.56 4.67
CA ASP A 119 -0.78 -9.36 4.94
C ASP A 119 -0.37 -7.91 4.69
N TRP A 120 0.37 -7.37 5.65
CA TRP A 120 0.90 -6.02 5.56
C TRP A 120 2.04 -5.97 4.54
N VAL A 121 1.76 -5.41 3.36
CA VAL A 121 2.80 -5.17 2.37
C VAL A 121 3.50 -3.86 2.71
N ASN A 122 4.68 -3.97 3.35
CA ASN A 122 5.61 -2.85 3.44
C ASN A 122 6.16 -2.52 2.05
N SER A 123 5.37 -1.79 1.24
CA SER A 123 5.87 -1.19 0.01
C SER A 123 6.85 -0.09 0.39
N THR A 124 8.15 -0.39 0.38
CA THR A 124 9.16 0.66 0.32
C THR A 124 8.99 1.38 -1.01
N SER A 125 8.29 2.51 -1.00
CA SER A 125 7.99 3.27 -2.22
C SER A 125 9.29 3.80 -2.81
N ILE A 126 9.81 3.12 -3.84
CA ILE A 126 10.94 3.62 -4.62
C ILE A 126 10.44 4.80 -5.45
N LYS A 127 11.21 5.90 -5.51
CA LYS A 127 10.88 7.08 -6.31
C LYS A 127 10.73 6.66 -7.77
N ALA A 128 9.56 6.91 -8.36
CA ALA A 128 9.27 6.62 -9.75
C ALA A 128 9.38 7.90 -10.59
N PHE A 129 9.75 7.74 -11.86
CA PHE A 129 9.85 8.84 -12.84
C PHE A 129 8.90 8.58 -14.01
N PHE A 130 8.09 9.57 -14.35
CA PHE A 130 7.05 9.47 -15.36
C PHE A 130 7.26 10.45 -16.52
N GLY A 131 6.91 10.04 -17.74
CA GLY A 131 6.93 10.92 -18.93
C GLY A 131 8.25 11.67 -19.10
N CYS A 132 8.19 12.99 -19.27
CA CYS A 132 9.36 13.85 -19.39
C CYS A 132 10.32 13.79 -18.18
N ALA A 133 9.85 13.39 -16.99
CA ALA A 133 10.71 13.25 -15.82
C ALA A 133 11.70 12.07 -15.93
N LYS A 134 11.50 11.13 -16.87
CA LYS A 134 12.46 10.06 -17.16
C LYS A 134 13.76 10.56 -17.78
N ASN A 135 13.73 11.74 -18.40
CA ASN A 135 14.89 12.34 -19.04
C ASN A 135 15.74 13.17 -18.05
N LEU A 136 15.34 13.23 -16.77
CA LEU A 136 16.13 13.90 -15.74
C LEU A 136 17.37 13.07 -15.41
N PRO A 137 18.50 13.71 -15.06
CA PRO A 137 19.75 13.00 -14.73
C PRO A 137 19.55 12.03 -13.55
N GLU A 138 18.75 12.42 -12.55
CA GLU A 138 18.39 11.55 -11.43
C GLU A 138 17.76 10.22 -11.88
N ALA A 139 16.92 10.24 -12.92
CA ALA A 139 16.23 9.04 -13.39
C ALA A 139 17.19 8.05 -14.05
N ALA A 140 18.25 8.54 -14.71
CA ALA A 140 19.28 7.70 -15.32
C ALA A 140 20.01 6.85 -14.25
N ASP A 141 20.29 7.44 -13.08
CA ASP A 141 20.93 6.75 -11.96
C ASP A 141 20.05 5.64 -11.34
N PHE A 142 18.72 5.73 -11.48
CA PHE A 142 17.80 4.68 -11.04
C PHE A 142 17.72 3.51 -12.03
N HIS A 143 17.90 3.77 -13.32
CA HIS A 143 17.89 2.72 -14.35
C HIS A 143 19.18 1.88 -14.33
N THR A 144 20.34 2.51 -14.18
CA THR A 144 21.65 1.83 -14.15
C THR A 144 21.82 0.91 -12.94
N LYS A 145 21.15 1.18 -11.82
CA LYS A 145 21.17 0.29 -10.64
C LYS A 145 20.24 -0.93 -10.77
N ARG A 146 19.30 -0.93 -11.73
CA ARG A 146 18.29 -2.00 -11.88
C ARG A 146 18.67 -3.04 -12.93
N GLU A 147 19.57 -2.71 -13.85
CA GLU A 147 20.14 -3.69 -14.78
C GLU A 147 21.33 -4.41 -14.13
N ARG A 148 21.04 -5.43 -13.31
CA ARG A 148 21.97 -6.56 -13.15
C ARG A 148 21.35 -7.79 -13.84
N PRO A 149 22.17 -8.63 -14.49
CA PRO A 149 21.69 -9.75 -15.29
C PRO A 149 21.01 -10.80 -14.42
N VAL A 150 20.05 -11.49 -15.01
CA VAL A 150 19.48 -12.74 -14.49
C VAL A 150 20.61 -13.76 -14.40
N GLU A 151 21.08 -14.05 -13.19
CA GLU A 151 21.64 -15.36 -12.86
C GLU A 151 20.85 -15.92 -11.67
N GLU A 152 20.22 -17.06 -11.92
CA GLU A 152 19.68 -17.95 -10.92
C GLU A 152 20.86 -18.47 -10.09
N ASP A 153 21.07 -17.97 -8.86
CA ASP A 153 21.42 -18.84 -7.73
C ASP A 153 21.45 -18.11 -6.37
N ASN A 154 21.36 -18.93 -5.35
CA ASN A 154 21.26 -18.69 -3.92
C ASN A 154 22.09 -17.57 -3.25
N THR A 155 21.46 -16.98 -2.22
CA THR A 155 22.03 -16.45 -0.96
C THR A 155 23.00 -15.25 -0.99
N ALA A 156 23.01 -14.56 0.15
CA ALA A 156 23.95 -13.53 0.60
C ALA A 156 23.62 -12.06 0.26
N TYR A 157 23.16 -11.36 1.30
CA TYR A 157 23.79 -10.16 1.86
C TYR A 157 24.52 -9.25 0.85
N SER A 158 23.95 -8.08 0.56
CA SER A 158 24.70 -6.81 0.58
C SER A 158 23.79 -5.62 0.28
N SER A 159 23.68 -4.73 1.27
CA SER A 159 23.10 -3.40 1.17
C SER A 159 24.25 -2.39 1.01
N PRO A 160 24.25 -1.53 -0.01
CA PRO A 160 25.05 -0.31 0.02
C PRO A 160 24.14 0.89 0.23
N ARG A 161 24.13 1.41 1.46
CA ARG A 161 23.54 2.70 1.81
C ARG A 161 24.64 3.75 1.76
N SER A 162 24.75 4.47 0.64
CA SER A 162 25.55 5.69 0.54
C SER A 162 24.59 6.88 0.46
N HIS A 163 24.38 7.54 1.59
CA HIS A 163 23.85 8.91 1.64
C HIS A 163 25.05 9.85 1.61
N SER A 164 25.12 10.68 0.57
CA SER A 164 25.96 11.88 0.54
C SER A 164 24.99 13.06 0.55
N SER A 165 25.06 13.87 1.61
CA SER A 165 24.38 15.16 1.74
C SER A 165 25.44 16.26 1.70
N GLY A 166 25.20 17.32 0.95
CA GLY A 166 26.03 18.52 0.96
C GLY A 166 25.79 19.39 2.21
N SER A 167 26.91 19.81 2.82
CA SER A 167 27.32 21.16 3.30
C SER A 167 26.37 21.99 4.19
N THR A 168 26.74 22.68 5.28
CA THR A 168 27.97 23.17 5.99
C THR A 168 27.46 23.92 7.27
N PRO A 169 28.26 24.67 8.07
CA PRO A 169 29.43 24.33 8.90
C PRO A 169 29.15 24.63 10.41
N ASP A 170 29.77 23.89 11.33
CA ASP A 170 30.22 24.37 12.66
C ASP A 170 30.85 23.18 13.41
N GLU A 171 32.11 23.33 13.81
CA GLU A 171 32.76 22.50 14.86
C GLU A 171 32.06 22.72 16.21
N PRO A 172 31.99 21.76 17.17
CA PRO A 172 33.17 21.01 17.65
C PRO A 172 32.95 19.55 18.18
N GLU A 173 34.07 18.83 18.40
CA GLU A 173 34.33 17.77 19.41
C GLU A 173 33.80 16.31 19.23
N PRO A 174 34.52 15.28 19.76
CA PRO A 174 34.57 13.93 19.20
C PRO A 174 33.57 12.95 19.84
N LEU A 175 32.37 12.84 19.28
CA LEU A 175 31.36 11.84 19.69
C LEU A 175 31.51 10.47 18.99
N GLU A 176 32.38 10.35 17.99
CA GLU A 176 32.51 9.10 17.22
C GLU A 176 33.15 7.95 17.98
N SER A 177 34.01 8.23 18.97
CA SER A 177 34.72 7.18 19.72
C SER A 177 33.79 6.46 20.72
N THR A 178 32.84 7.18 21.33
CA THR A 178 31.88 6.61 22.30
C THR A 178 30.83 5.73 21.62
N ILE A 179 30.39 6.10 20.41
CA ILE A 179 29.39 5.34 19.64
C ILE A 179 30.00 4.05 19.06
N LYS A 180 31.26 4.11 18.60
CA LYS A 180 31.97 2.93 18.08
C LYS A 180 32.26 1.89 19.18
N GLY A 181 32.59 2.33 20.40
CA GLY A 181 32.80 1.45 21.55
C GLY A 181 31.53 0.73 22.00
N THR A 182 30.43 1.48 22.17
CA THR A 182 29.14 0.92 22.62
C THR A 182 28.50 -0.04 21.62
N TYR A 183 28.67 0.21 20.32
CA TYR A 183 28.19 -0.71 19.28
C TYR A 183 29.00 -2.01 19.27
N LEU A 184 30.33 -1.93 19.33
CA LEU A 184 31.18 -3.12 19.37
C LEU A 184 30.87 -3.99 20.60
N ASP A 185 30.71 -3.38 21.78
CA ASP A 185 30.33 -4.11 22.99
C ASP A 185 28.95 -4.77 22.86
N SER A 186 27.99 -4.12 22.20
CA SER A 186 26.67 -4.71 21.94
C SER A 186 26.73 -5.90 20.98
N VAL A 187 27.59 -5.85 19.95
CA VAL A 187 27.79 -6.94 18.99
C VAL A 187 28.51 -8.11 19.66
N VAL A 188 29.54 -7.84 20.47
CA VAL A 188 30.25 -8.86 21.25
C VAL A 188 29.31 -9.52 22.27
N TRP A 189 28.43 -8.77 22.91
CA TRP A 189 27.42 -9.32 23.81
C TRP A 189 26.39 -10.20 23.07
N LEU A 190 25.94 -9.79 21.88
CA LEU A 190 25.05 -10.59 21.03
C LEU A 190 25.68 -11.90 20.54
N LEU A 191 27.00 -11.92 20.41
CA LEU A 191 27.80 -13.10 20.05
C LEU A 191 28.33 -13.85 21.28
N SER A 192 27.96 -13.44 22.49
CA SER A 192 28.46 -14.06 23.71
C SER A 192 27.72 -15.38 24.00
N PRO A 193 28.44 -16.43 24.44
CA PRO A 193 27.83 -17.70 24.82
C PRO A 193 26.91 -17.56 26.05
N GLU A 194 27.06 -16.49 26.83
CA GLU A 194 26.17 -16.17 27.95
C GLU A 194 24.76 -15.80 27.49
N LEU A 195 24.64 -15.11 26.35
CA LEU A 195 23.35 -14.80 25.76
C LEU A 195 22.67 -16.06 25.25
N GLU A 196 23.42 -16.95 24.59
CA GLU A 196 22.90 -18.24 24.14
C GLU A 196 22.38 -19.08 25.32
N GLN A 197 23.11 -19.11 26.44
CA GLN A 197 22.64 -19.77 27.66
C GLN A 197 21.37 -19.14 28.23
N LYS A 198 21.25 -17.80 28.21
CA LYS A 198 20.02 -17.11 28.63
C LYS A 198 18.83 -17.41 27.73
N VAL A 199 19.04 -17.46 26.41
CA VAL A 199 18.00 -17.81 25.44
C VAL A 199 17.52 -19.25 25.69
N LEU A 200 18.44 -20.20 25.87
CA LEU A 200 18.09 -21.59 26.21
C LEU A 200 17.33 -21.72 27.54
N GLN A 201 17.68 -20.92 28.55
CA GLN A 201 16.93 -20.88 29.81
C GLN A 201 15.51 -20.36 29.60
N LEU A 202 15.33 -19.28 28.84
CA LEU A 202 14.01 -18.71 28.54
C LEU A 202 13.15 -19.66 27.69
N GLU A 203 13.75 -20.35 26.73
CA GLU A 203 13.06 -21.38 25.94
C GLU A 203 12.58 -22.52 26.84
N LYS A 204 13.44 -23.03 27.72
CA LYS A 204 13.09 -24.09 28.68
C LYS A 204 12.00 -23.65 29.66
N GLU A 205 12.07 -22.42 30.17
CA GLU A 205 11.02 -21.86 31.03
C GLU A 205 9.70 -21.71 30.29
N SER A 206 9.73 -21.28 29.02
CA SER A 206 8.54 -21.17 28.18
C SER A 206 7.93 -22.53 27.85
N GLU A 207 8.76 -23.56 27.64
CA GLU A 207 8.32 -24.93 27.41
C GLU A 207 7.64 -25.50 28.66
N ILE A 208 8.23 -25.29 29.85
CA ILE A 208 7.64 -25.71 31.12
C ILE A 208 6.29 -25.00 31.36
N LYS A 209 6.21 -23.70 31.07
CA LYS A 209 4.99 -22.91 31.24
C LYS A 209 3.89 -23.30 30.24
N ASN A 210 4.26 -23.67 29.03
CA ASN A 210 3.32 -24.04 27.97
C ASN A 210 2.97 -25.54 27.98
N ARG A 211 3.58 -26.33 28.85
CA ARG A 211 3.23 -27.74 29.02
C ARG A 211 1.90 -27.82 29.77
N PRO A 212 0.82 -28.35 29.15
CA PRO A 212 -0.43 -28.55 29.86
C PRO A 212 -0.22 -29.57 30.98
N GLU A 213 -0.67 -29.23 32.20
CA GLU A 213 -0.66 -30.12 33.37
C GLU A 213 -1.60 -31.31 33.14
N SER A 214 -1.16 -32.31 32.37
CA SER A 214 -1.83 -33.60 32.31
C SER A 214 -1.33 -34.48 33.46
N ASN A 215 -1.94 -34.34 34.64
CA ASN A 215 -1.84 -35.36 35.67
C ASN A 215 -2.76 -36.53 35.30
N ALA A 216 -2.17 -37.66 34.88
CA ALA A 216 -2.47 -39.00 35.40
C ALA A 216 -1.79 -40.11 34.58
N THR A 217 -0.78 -40.73 35.21
CA THR A 217 -0.64 -42.19 35.35
C THR A 217 -0.40 -43.05 34.10
N GLY A 218 0.84 -43.54 33.98
CA GLY A 218 1.06 -44.98 33.82
C GLY A 218 1.83 -45.46 32.59
N ARG A 219 3.00 -46.05 32.89
CA ARG A 219 3.70 -47.13 32.17
C ARG A 219 4.42 -46.79 30.86
N GLY A 220 5.74 -46.73 30.99
CA GLY A 220 6.72 -47.41 30.14
C GLY A 220 6.52 -47.33 28.63
N ALA A 221 7.24 -46.42 27.98
CA ALA A 221 7.70 -46.63 26.61
C ALA A 221 9.03 -45.88 26.42
N GLU A 222 10.01 -46.63 25.91
CA GLU A 222 11.38 -46.26 25.58
C GLU A 222 11.54 -45.00 24.69
N PRO A 223 12.76 -44.42 24.63
CA PRO A 223 13.02 -43.23 23.83
C PRO A 223 13.03 -43.57 22.34
N ARG A 224 12.10 -43.00 21.57
CA ARG A 224 12.19 -43.00 20.10
C ARG A 224 12.75 -41.69 19.58
N LYS A 225 13.74 -41.88 18.73
CA LYS A 225 14.66 -40.92 18.10
C LYS A 225 13.95 -39.97 17.13
N LEU A 226 14.68 -38.89 16.81
CA LEU A 226 14.60 -37.98 15.66
C LEU A 226 13.69 -38.44 14.49
N GLY A 227 12.91 -37.49 13.96
CA GLY A 227 12.43 -37.54 12.57
C GLY A 227 11.16 -36.74 12.32
N GLU A 228 11.30 -35.60 11.64
CA GLU A 228 10.31 -34.95 10.77
C GLU A 228 8.94 -34.58 11.37
N SER A 229 8.76 -33.28 11.65
CA SER A 229 7.45 -32.66 11.82
C SER A 229 6.62 -32.78 10.54
N ARG A 230 5.77 -33.80 10.51
CA ARG A 230 4.68 -33.98 9.56
C ARG A 230 3.70 -32.80 9.69
N TYR A 231 3.55 -32.03 8.60
CA TYR A 231 2.32 -31.30 8.34
C TYR A 231 1.20 -32.35 8.17
N VAL A 232 0.43 -32.60 9.23
CA VAL A 232 -0.81 -33.39 9.12
C VAL A 232 -1.89 -32.46 8.57
N SER A 233 -1.93 -32.39 7.24
CA SER A 233 -3.04 -31.88 6.45
C SER A 233 -4.31 -32.62 6.82
N SER A 234 -5.13 -32.00 7.67
CA SER A 234 -6.42 -32.51 8.13
C SER A 234 -7.53 -31.90 7.27
N PHE A 235 -7.50 -32.14 5.96
CA PHE A 235 -8.70 -32.03 5.12
C PHE A 235 -9.43 -33.36 5.15
N HIS A 236 -10.21 -33.57 6.21
CA HIS A 236 -11.22 -34.63 6.22
C HIS A 236 -12.34 -34.26 5.25
N ASN A 237 -12.49 -35.07 4.21
CA ASN A 237 -13.73 -35.38 3.47
C ASN A 237 -14.59 -34.19 3.05
N PHE A 238 -14.13 -33.42 2.05
CA PHE A 238 -15.05 -32.71 1.16
C PHE A 238 -15.22 -33.55 -0.11
N GLU A 239 -16.39 -34.17 -0.26
CA GLU A 239 -16.81 -34.74 -1.54
C GLU A 239 -17.03 -33.57 -2.51
N LEU A 240 -16.03 -33.32 -3.35
CA LEU A 240 -16.14 -32.36 -4.44
C LEU A 240 -17.18 -32.91 -5.44
N PRO A 241 -18.23 -32.14 -5.79
CA PRO A 241 -19.18 -32.53 -6.81
C PRO A 241 -18.45 -32.84 -8.13
N GLU A 242 -18.95 -33.82 -8.87
CA GLU A 242 -18.40 -34.13 -10.19
C GLU A 242 -18.47 -32.90 -11.10
N GLU A 243 -17.52 -32.76 -12.02
CA GLU A 243 -17.37 -31.59 -12.89
C GLU A 243 -18.67 -31.22 -13.63
N LYS A 244 -19.43 -32.23 -14.07
CA LYS A 244 -20.74 -32.05 -14.73
C LYS A 244 -21.80 -31.45 -13.81
N GLU A 245 -21.77 -31.77 -12.52
CA GLU A 245 -22.69 -31.21 -11.53
C GLU A 245 -22.31 -29.78 -11.18
N PHE A 246 -21.02 -29.48 -11.14
CA PHE A 246 -20.51 -28.13 -10.95
C PHE A 246 -20.92 -27.20 -12.11
N GLU A 247 -20.80 -27.67 -13.36
CA GLU A 247 -21.26 -26.93 -14.53
C GLU A 247 -22.76 -26.64 -14.47
N ARG A 248 -23.58 -27.64 -14.12
CA ARG A 248 -25.02 -27.46 -13.93
C ARG A 248 -25.33 -26.44 -12.84
N MET A 249 -24.68 -26.54 -11.68
CA MET A 249 -24.85 -25.58 -10.58
C MET A 249 -24.43 -24.16 -10.97
N ALA A 250 -23.37 -24.00 -11.75
CA ALA A 250 -22.92 -22.70 -12.24
C ALA A 250 -23.94 -22.07 -13.18
N VAL A 251 -24.50 -22.86 -14.11
CA VAL A 251 -25.56 -22.40 -15.03
C VAL A 251 -26.84 -22.05 -14.28
N GLU A 252 -27.25 -22.86 -13.30
CA GLU A 252 -28.44 -22.58 -12.48
C GLU A 252 -28.28 -21.33 -11.62
N LYS A 253 -27.12 -21.13 -10.98
CA LYS A 253 -26.82 -19.89 -10.24
C LYS A 253 -26.89 -18.67 -11.15
N ARG A 254 -26.37 -18.76 -12.38
CA ARG A 254 -26.45 -17.68 -13.37
C ARG A 254 -27.90 -17.40 -13.78
N LYS A 255 -28.71 -18.44 -13.99
CA LYS A 255 -30.15 -18.33 -14.30
C LYS A 255 -30.93 -17.68 -13.15
N LEU A 256 -30.65 -18.07 -11.91
CA LEU A 256 -31.26 -17.46 -10.72
C LEU A 256 -30.88 -15.99 -10.56
N GLY A 257 -29.61 -15.63 -10.80
CA GLY A 257 -29.15 -14.25 -10.77
C GLY A 257 -29.86 -13.37 -11.82
N LEU A 258 -30.10 -13.91 -13.02
CA LEU A 258 -30.86 -13.21 -14.06
C LEU A 258 -32.34 -13.08 -13.71
N LYS A 259 -32.97 -14.11 -13.14
CA LYS A 259 -34.36 -14.02 -12.66
C LYS A 259 -34.53 -12.96 -11.58
N LYS A 260 -33.66 -12.92 -10.57
CA LYS A 260 -33.67 -11.88 -9.54
C LYS A 260 -33.53 -10.47 -10.11
N ARG A 261 -32.67 -10.29 -11.13
CA ARG A 261 -32.54 -9.01 -11.84
C ARG A 261 -33.82 -8.63 -12.58
N LEU A 262 -34.48 -9.58 -13.24
CA LEU A 262 -35.75 -9.34 -13.93
C LEU A 262 -36.89 -9.01 -12.95
N GLU A 263 -36.98 -9.70 -11.82
CA GLU A 263 -37.93 -9.39 -10.75
C GLU A 263 -37.68 -7.98 -10.20
N SER A 264 -36.43 -7.65 -9.86
CA SER A 264 -36.09 -6.30 -9.40
C SER A 264 -36.37 -5.20 -10.44
N LEU A 265 -36.41 -5.52 -11.73
CA LEU A 265 -36.76 -4.57 -12.78
C LEU A 265 -38.27 -4.43 -12.95
N LYS A 266 -39.05 -5.49 -12.68
CA LYS A 266 -40.52 -5.45 -12.69
C LYS A 266 -41.08 -4.72 -11.48
N ASP A 267 -40.43 -4.82 -10.32
CA ASP A 267 -40.86 -4.14 -9.09
C ASP A 267 -40.51 -2.63 -9.08
N ASN A 268 -39.74 -2.15 -10.06
CA ASN A 268 -39.33 -0.75 -10.22
C ASN A 268 -40.05 -0.03 -11.38
N ILE A 269 -41.14 -0.60 -11.90
CA ILE A 269 -42.08 -0.01 -12.85
C ILE A 269 -43.43 0.09 -12.16
#